data_AF-A0A426XS62-F1
#
_entry.id   AF-A0A426XS62-F1
#
_cell.length_a   1.000
_cell.length_b   1.000
_cell.length_c   1.000
_cell.angle_alpha   90.00
_cell.angle_beta   90.00
_cell.angle_gamma   90.00
#
_symmetry.space_group_name_H-M   'P 1'
#
loop_
_entity.id
_entity.type
_entity.pdbx_description
1 polymer ?
#
loop_
_entity_poly.entity_id
_entity_poly.type
_entity_poly.pdbx_seq_one_letter_code
_entity_poly.pdbx_strand_id
1 'polypeptide(L)'
;MGLRKHLSTAEIVEQAVFARRLLSSEFGSITNVVFMVNIMEDAKRLIELVHGIPCKINLISFNPHCGTQFKPTPEEKMIEFRNVLAEAGVVVFLRLSRGDDQMAACGQLGKPGHIQPPLLRVPERFQMAV
;
A
#
# COMPACT_ATOMS: atom_id res chain seq x y z
N MET A 1 -6.89 -11.99 18.76
CA MET A 1 -7.55 -11.29 17.65
C MET A 1 -6.48 -10.92 16.64
N GLY A 2 -6.42 -11.62 15.52
CA GLY A 2 -5.41 -11.39 14.48
C GLY A 2 -5.92 -11.92 13.16
N LEU A 3 -5.50 -11.29 12.06
CA LEU A 3 -5.84 -11.60 10.68
C LEU A 3 -5.33 -13.01 10.31
N ARG A 4 -6.06 -14.06 10.71
CA ARG A 4 -5.71 -15.48 10.50
C ARG A 4 -6.15 -16.04 9.14
N LYS A 5 -6.58 -15.20 8.19
CA LYS A 5 -7.06 -15.66 6.88
C LYS A 5 -6.32 -14.97 5.75
N HIS A 6 -6.05 -15.71 4.67
CA HIS A 6 -5.66 -15.16 3.37
C HIS A 6 -6.85 -14.40 2.78
N LEU A 7 -7.12 -13.21 3.30
CA LEU A 7 -8.14 -12.33 2.76
C LEU A 7 -7.65 -11.83 1.40
N SER A 8 -8.53 -11.90 0.41
CA SER A 8 -8.32 -11.21 -0.85
C SER A 8 -8.24 -9.70 -0.62
N THR A 9 -7.60 -8.98 -1.54
CA THR A 9 -7.52 -7.52 -1.52
C THR A 9 -8.90 -6.87 -1.33
N ALA A 10 -9.95 -7.41 -1.96
CA ALA A 10 -11.32 -6.95 -1.81
C ALA A 10 -11.84 -7.13 -0.37
N GLU A 11 -11.60 -8.29 0.26
CA GLU A 11 -12.01 -8.54 1.63
C GLU A 11 -11.24 -7.70 2.65
N ILE A 12 -9.95 -7.42 2.41
CA ILE A 12 -9.16 -6.49 3.24
C ILE A 12 -9.77 -5.09 3.18
N VAL A 13 -10.11 -4.65 1.97
CA VAL A 13 -10.73 -3.35 1.71
C VAL A 13 -12.12 -3.27 2.34
N GLU A 14 -12.97 -4.29 2.19
CA GLU A 14 -14.27 -4.37 2.84
C GLU A 14 -14.14 -4.35 4.37
N GLN A 15 -13.17 -5.08 4.94
CA GLN A 15 -12.93 -5.06 6.38
C GLN A 15 -12.45 -3.69 6.88
N ALA A 16 -11.64 -2.98 6.10
CA ALA A 16 -11.23 -1.61 6.43
C ALA A 16 -12.42 -0.63 6.38
N VAL A 17 -13.29 -0.75 5.36
CA VAL A 17 -14.52 0.06 5.23
C VAL A 17 -15.53 -0.28 6.34
N PHE A 18 -15.67 -1.55 6.69
CA PHE A 18 -16.53 -2.01 7.79
C PHE A 18 -16.01 -1.53 9.14
N ALA A 19 -14.72 -1.70 9.42
CA ALA A 19 -14.08 -1.20 10.63
C ALA A 19 -14.26 0.32 10.77
N ARG A 20 -14.14 1.09 9.68
CA ARG A 20 -14.45 2.53 9.69
C ARG A 20 -15.88 2.82 10.16
N ARG A 21 -16.89 2.14 9.60
CA ARG A 21 -18.30 2.35 9.99
C ARG A 21 -18.54 1.98 11.46
N LEU A 22 -17.88 0.94 11.96
CA LEU A 22 -18.04 0.45 13.32
C LEU A 22 -17.31 1.30 14.36
N LEU A 23 -16.12 1.82 14.03
CA LEU A 23 -15.19 2.41 14.98
C LEU A 23 -15.23 3.95 15.04
N SER A 24 -16.11 4.57 14.25
CA SER A 24 -16.28 6.03 14.19
C SER A 24 -16.62 6.66 15.56
N SER A 25 -17.29 5.91 16.44
CA SER A 25 -17.66 6.36 17.79
C SER A 25 -16.64 6.01 18.88
N GLU A 26 -15.72 5.06 18.65
CA GLU A 26 -14.81 4.54 19.68
C GLU A 26 -13.32 4.87 19.47
N PHE A 27 -12.85 5.02 18.22
CA PHE A 27 -11.41 5.10 17.91
C PHE A 27 -10.97 6.36 17.14
N GLY A 28 -11.86 7.33 16.96
CA GLY A 28 -11.57 8.60 16.26
C GLY A 28 -11.51 8.46 14.73
N SER A 29 -11.11 9.54 14.04
CA SER A 29 -11.05 9.57 12.58
C SER A 29 -9.78 8.93 12.02
N ILE A 30 -9.91 8.17 10.93
CA ILE A 30 -8.74 7.73 10.15
C ILE A 30 -8.13 8.97 9.50
N THR A 31 -6.94 9.34 9.96
CA THR A 31 -6.24 10.54 9.47
C THR A 31 -5.20 10.24 8.40
N ASN A 32 -4.76 8.97 8.28
CA ASN A 32 -3.61 8.61 7.45
C ASN A 32 -3.79 7.23 6.80
N VAL A 33 -3.61 7.18 5.48
CA VAL A 33 -3.67 5.97 4.66
C VAL A 33 -2.32 5.82 3.94
N VAL A 34 -1.67 4.67 4.11
CA VAL A 34 -0.43 4.36 3.39
C VAL A 34 -0.74 3.40 2.25
N PHE A 35 -0.31 3.73 1.04
CA PHE A 35 -0.59 2.92 -0.14
C PHE A 35 0.68 2.64 -0.94
N MET A 36 0.93 1.37 -1.25
CA MET A 36 2.04 0.97 -2.12
C MET A 36 1.56 0.96 -3.57
N VAL A 37 2.15 1.81 -4.40
CA VAL A 37 1.73 1.96 -5.80
C VAL A 37 2.23 0.77 -6.62
N ASN A 38 1.40 0.25 -7.51
CA ASN A 38 1.77 -0.81 -8.45
C ASN A 38 1.22 -0.51 -9.86
N ILE A 39 -0.12 -0.51 -10.02
CA ILE A 39 -0.81 -0.27 -11.29
C ILE A 39 -1.64 1.02 -11.23
N MET A 40 -1.85 1.67 -12.37
CA MET A 40 -2.54 2.96 -12.43
C MET A 40 -4.04 2.85 -12.18
N GLU A 41 -4.64 1.71 -12.52
CA GLU A 41 -6.08 1.43 -12.33
C GLU A 41 -6.49 1.50 -10.85
N ASP A 42 -5.55 1.22 -9.93
CA ASP A 42 -5.82 1.26 -8.51
C ASP A 42 -5.96 2.70 -7.97
N ALA A 43 -5.54 3.73 -8.72
CA ALA A 43 -5.73 5.13 -8.31
C ALA A 43 -7.22 5.47 -8.18
N LYS A 44 -8.03 5.07 -9.17
CA LYS A 44 -9.48 5.31 -9.18
C LYS A 44 -10.16 4.56 -8.04
N ARG A 45 -9.79 3.29 -7.83
CA ARG A 45 -10.29 2.48 -6.72
C ARG A 45 -9.96 3.12 -5.38
N LEU A 46 -8.73 3.60 -5.21
CA LEU A 46 -8.31 4.25 -3.98
C LEU A 46 -9.13 5.52 -3.69
N ILE A 47 -9.41 6.34 -4.71
CA ILE A 47 -10.28 7.53 -4.58
C ILE A 47 -11.67 7.14 -4.08
N GLU A 48 -12.29 6.12 -4.68
CA GLU A 48 -13.60 5.63 -4.27
C GLU A 48 -13.60 5.12 -2.82
N LEU A 49 -12.54 4.42 -2.42
CA LEU A 49 -12.39 3.88 -1.07
C LEU A 49 -12.23 4.96 0.00
N VAL A 50 -11.48 6.03 -0.32
CA VAL A 50 -11.27 7.13 0.62
C VAL A 50 -12.34 8.22 0.51
N HIS A 51 -13.31 8.09 -0.39
CA HIS A 51 -14.35 9.07 -0.58
C HIS A 51 -15.11 9.35 0.74
N GLY A 52 -15.21 10.63 1.09
CA GLY A 52 -15.79 11.08 2.35
C GLY A 52 -14.98 10.73 3.61
N ILE A 53 -13.73 10.26 3.49
CA ILE A 53 -12.78 10.15 4.61
C ILE A 53 -11.88 11.39 4.60
N PRO A 54 -11.88 12.22 5.65
CA PRO A 54 -10.87 13.24 5.81
C PRO A 54 -9.53 12.58 6.23
N CYS A 55 -8.80 12.05 5.25
CA CYS A 55 -7.49 11.44 5.47
C CYS A 55 -6.43 11.97 4.50
N LYS A 56 -5.17 11.84 4.92
CA LYS A 56 -3.99 12.06 4.09
C LYS A 56 -3.50 10.73 3.55
N ILE A 57 -3.17 10.67 2.26
CA ILE A 57 -2.57 9.50 1.62
C ILE A 57 -1.06 9.66 1.54
N ASN A 58 -0.31 8.64 1.97
CA ASN A 58 1.13 8.55 1.82
C ASN A 58 1.46 7.41 0.87
N LEU A 59 1.92 7.75 -0.33
CA LEU A 59 2.37 6.79 -1.32
C LEU A 59 3.79 6.34 -1.01
N ILE A 60 4.00 5.03 -1.06
CA ILE A 60 5.31 4.40 -0.90
C ILE A 60 5.64 3.59 -2.16
N SER A 61 6.91 3.60 -2.55
CA SER A 61 7.44 2.60 -3.48
C SER A 61 7.84 1.34 -2.71
N PHE A 62 7.84 0.20 -3.39
CA PHE A 62 8.42 -1.02 -2.83
C PHE A 62 9.92 -0.84 -2.62
N ASN A 63 10.45 -1.29 -1.47
CA ASN A 63 11.89 -1.32 -1.19
C ASN A 63 12.40 -2.74 -1.44
N PRO A 64 13.22 -2.98 -2.48
CA PRO A 64 13.76 -4.31 -2.76
C PRO A 64 14.58 -4.86 -1.60
N HIS A 65 14.46 -6.16 -1.37
CA HIS A 65 15.31 -6.88 -0.43
C HIS A 65 15.47 -8.35 -0.84
N CYS A 66 16.45 -9.03 -0.24
CA CYS A 66 16.72 -10.44 -0.52
C CYS A 66 15.45 -11.29 -0.34
N GLY A 67 15.20 -12.19 -1.30
CA GLY A 67 14.01 -13.04 -1.30
C GLY A 67 12.73 -12.38 -1.81
N THR A 68 12.82 -11.30 -2.59
CA THR A 68 11.64 -10.70 -3.24
C THR A 68 11.80 -10.67 -4.76
N GLN A 69 10.68 -10.82 -5.47
CA GLN A 69 10.63 -10.72 -6.95
C GLN A 69 10.04 -9.39 -7.42
N PHE A 70 9.54 -8.57 -6.49
CA PHE A 70 8.90 -7.31 -6.79
C PHE A 70 9.94 -6.23 -7.11
N LYS A 71 9.55 -5.30 -7.98
CA LYS A 71 10.37 -4.16 -8.35
C LYS A 71 9.76 -2.88 -7.79
N PRO A 72 10.59 -1.87 -7.50
CA PRO A 72 10.09 -0.56 -7.15
C PRO A 72 9.33 0.02 -8.34
N THR A 73 8.23 0.71 -8.06
CA THR A 73 7.47 1.44 -9.07
C THR A 73 8.30 2.61 -9.60
N PRO A 74 8.39 2.80 -10.93
CA PRO A 74 9.12 3.93 -11.52
C PRO A 74 8.62 5.27 -10.98
N GLU A 75 9.53 6.22 -10.79
CA GLU A 75 9.20 7.54 -10.25
C GLU A 75 8.14 8.27 -11.08
N GLU A 76 8.20 8.15 -12.40
CA GLU A 76 7.20 8.72 -13.32
C GLU A 76 5.78 8.22 -13.00
N LYS A 77 5.62 6.90 -12.83
CA LYS A 77 4.33 6.29 -12.43
C LYS A 77 3.91 6.72 -11.03
N MET A 78 4.85 6.89 -10.10
CA MET A 78 4.55 7.42 -8.76
C MET A 78 3.99 8.84 -8.82
N ILE A 79 4.60 9.70 -9.64
CA ILE A 79 4.17 11.08 -9.85
C ILE A 79 2.81 11.12 -10.55
N GLU A 80 2.61 10.31 -11.57
CA GLU A 80 1.32 10.20 -12.27
C GLU A 80 0.21 9.77 -11.31
N PHE A 81 0.43 8.72 -10.52
CA PHE A 81 -0.52 8.23 -9.53
C PHE A 81 -0.86 9.31 -8.49
N ARG A 82 0.16 10.05 -8.02
CA ARG A 82 -0.03 11.19 -7.13
C ARG A 82 -0.91 12.26 -7.77
N ASN A 83 -0.67 12.61 -9.04
CA ASN A 83 -1.42 13.65 -9.73
C ASN A 83 -2.89 13.28 -9.85
N VAL A 84 -3.20 12.03 -10.23
CA VAL A 84 -4.59 11.53 -10.30
C VAL A 84 -5.30 11.68 -8.96
N LEU A 85 -4.64 11.34 -7.84
CA LEU A 85 -5.22 11.51 -6.51
C LEU A 85 -5.41 12.99 -6.13
N ALA A 86 -4.41 13.83 -6.43
CA ALA A 86 -4.45 15.25 -6.13
C ALA A 86 -5.54 15.99 -6.91
N GLU A 87 -5.72 15.65 -8.19
CA GLU A 87 -6.79 16.18 -9.05
C GLU A 87 -8.18 15.81 -8.53
N ALA A 88 -8.32 14.64 -7.89
CA ALA A 88 -9.54 14.22 -7.21
C ALA A 88 -9.75 14.91 -5.84
N GLY A 89 -8.90 15.87 -5.47
CA GLY A 89 -9.00 16.62 -4.21
C GLY A 89 -8.47 15.88 -2.97
N VAL A 90 -7.75 14.76 -3.17
CA VAL A 90 -7.18 13.99 -2.07
C VAL A 90 -5.83 14.56 -1.65
N VAL A 91 -5.62 14.77 -0.35
CA VAL A 91 -4.32 15.18 0.18
C VAL A 91 -3.34 14.02 0.10
N VAL A 92 -2.35 14.12 -0.78
CA VAL A 92 -1.40 13.02 -1.06
C VAL A 92 0.05 13.47 -0.94
N PHE A 93 0.90 12.59 -0.39
CA PHE A 93 2.34 12.77 -0.28
C PHE A 93 3.09 11.59 -0.88
N LEU A 94 4.24 11.86 -1.51
CA LEU A 94 5.21 10.85 -1.89
C LEU A 94 6.21 10.68 -0.74
N ARG A 95 6.31 9.46 -0.21
CA ARG A 95 7.29 9.14 0.82
C ARG A 95 8.51 8.49 0.17
N LEU A 96 9.59 9.25 0.11
CA LEU A 96 10.90 8.74 -0.29
C LEU A 96 11.39 7.70 0.72
N SER A 97 12.00 6.63 0.21
CA SER A 97 12.67 5.65 1.04
C SER A 97 13.85 6.30 1.77
N ARG A 98 14.08 5.91 3.03
CA ARG A 98 15.18 6.40 3.86
C ARG A 98 15.85 5.21 4.54
N GLY A 99 17.18 5.16 4.52
CA GLY A 99 17.97 4.07 5.11
C GLY A 99 18.10 2.83 4.24
N ASP A 100 17.74 2.89 2.95
CA ASP A 100 17.88 1.79 1.99
C ASP A 100 19.36 1.39 1.81
N ASP A 101 20.26 2.37 1.87
CA ASP A 101 21.72 2.20 1.86
C ASP A 101 22.26 1.35 3.03
N GLN A 102 21.49 1.23 4.12
CA GLN A 102 21.82 0.44 5.31
C GLN A 102 20.89 -0.76 5.53
N MET A 103 20.09 -1.16 4.52
CA MET A 103 19.04 -2.18 4.68
C MET A 103 18.10 -1.87 5.86
N ALA A 104 17.82 -0.60 6.10
CA ALA A 104 17.02 -0.10 7.21
C ALA A 104 15.70 0.55 6.74
N ALA A 105 15.41 0.52 5.44
CA ALA A 105 14.15 1.03 4.92
C ALA A 105 12.96 0.18 5.39
N CYS A 106 11.76 0.75 5.28
CA CYS A 106 10.53 0.03 5.60
C CYS A 106 10.45 -1.29 4.81
N GLY A 107 10.38 -2.42 5.51
CA GLY A 107 10.39 -3.77 4.92
C GLY A 107 11.74 -4.50 5.00
N GLN A 108 12.84 -3.81 5.30
CA GLN A 108 14.19 -4.39 5.35
C GLN A 108 14.65 -4.76 6.78
N LEU A 109 13.90 -4.35 7.80
CA LEU A 109 14.23 -4.60 9.21
C LEU A 109 14.01 -6.07 9.58
N GLY A 110 15.09 -6.79 9.86
CA GLY A 110 15.09 -8.16 10.36
C GLY A 110 16.35 -8.92 9.94
N LYS A 111 16.75 -9.94 10.70
CA LYS A 111 17.75 -10.90 10.21
C LYS A 111 17.00 -11.97 9.43
N PRO A 112 17.13 -12.07 8.09
CA PRO A 112 16.72 -13.29 7.42
C PRO A 112 17.57 -14.41 8.04
N GLY A 113 16.95 -15.30 8.82
CA GLY A 113 17.62 -16.52 9.25
C GLY A 113 17.97 -17.38 8.03
N HIS A 114 18.42 -18.62 8.26
CA HIS A 114 18.61 -19.59 7.16
C HIS A 114 17.30 -19.94 6.42
N ILE A 115 16.16 -19.50 6.95
CA ILE A 115 14.84 -19.70 6.36
C ILE A 115 14.57 -18.53 5.42
N GLN A 116 14.69 -18.77 4.12
CA GLN A 116 14.08 -17.89 3.13
C GLN A 116 12.56 -18.05 3.24
N PRO A 117 11.80 -17.00 3.56
CA PRO A 117 10.35 -17.06 3.47
C PRO A 117 9.97 -17.43 2.02
N PRO A 118 8.94 -18.27 1.83
CA PRO A 118 8.53 -18.68 0.49
C PRO A 118 8.22 -17.43 -0.34
N LEU A 119 8.77 -17.40 -1.56
CA LEU A 119 8.48 -16.33 -2.52
C LEU A 119 6.97 -16.35 -2.80
N LEU A 120 6.25 -15.35 -2.30
CA LEU A 120 4.84 -15.19 -2.61
C LEU A 120 4.72 -14.90 -4.10
N ARG A 121 4.14 -15.85 -4.85
CA ARG A 121 3.84 -15.62 -6.27
C ARG A 121 2.83 -14.49 -6.37
N VAL A 122 3.06 -13.61 -7.33
CA VAL A 122 2.05 -12.63 -7.73
C VAL A 122 0.79 -13.40 -8.16
N PRO A 123 -0.39 -13.15 -7.57
CA PRO A 123 -1.63 -13.78 -8.03
C PRO A 123 -1.83 -13.53 -9.53
N GLU A 124 -2.30 -14.52 -10.29
CA GLU A 124 -2.40 -14.47 -11.76
C GLU A 124 -3.06 -13.19 -12.28
N ARG A 125 -4.12 -12.73 -11.61
CA ARG A 125 -4.84 -11.49 -11.95
C ARG A 125 -4.00 -10.20 -11.93
N PHE A 126 -2.81 -10.23 -11.32
CA PHE A 126 -1.89 -9.09 -11.23
C PHE A 126 -0.59 -9.29 -12.02
N GLN A 127 -0.45 -10.40 -12.75
CA GLN A 127 0.74 -10.69 -13.55
C GLN A 127 0.77 -9.94 -14.89
N MET A 128 -0.36 -9.35 -15.32
CA MET A 128 -0.53 -8.81 -16.68
C MET A 128 -0.45 -7.27 -16.80
N ALA A 129 -0.15 -6.55 -15.73
CA ALA A 129 0.04 -5.10 -15.81
C ALA A 129 1.51 -4.79 -16.12
N VAL A 130 1.91 -4.96 -17.39
CA VAL A 130 3.18 -4.47 -17.93
C VAL A 130 2.96 -3.10 -18.54
#